data_AF-A7MB82-F1
#
_entry.id   AF-A7MB82-F1
#
_cell.length_a   1.000
_cell.length_b   1.000
_cell.length_c   1.000
_cell.angle_alpha   90.00
_cell.angle_beta   90.00
_cell.angle_gamma   90.00
#
_symmetry.space_group_name_H-M   'P 1'
#
loop_
_entity.id
_entity.type
_entity.pdbx_description
1 polymer ?
#
loop_
_entity_poly.entity_id
_entity_poly.type
_entity_poly.pdbx_seq_one_letter_code
_entity_poly.pdbx_strand_id
1 'polypeptide(L)'
;MLGRQLVYWHLLALLFLPFCLCQDEYMESPQTGGLPPDCSKCCHGDYSFRGYQGPPGPPGPPGIPGNHGNNGNNGATGHEGAKGEKGDKGDLGPRGERGQHGPKGEKGYPGIPPELQIAFMASLATHFTNQNSGIIFSSVETNIGNFFDVMTGRFGAPVSGVYFFTFSMMKHEDVEEVYVYLMHNGNTVFSMYSYETKGKSDTSSNHAVLKLAKGDEVWLRMGNGALHGDHQRFSTFAGFLLFETK
;
A
#
# COMPACT_ATOMS: atom_id res chain seq x y z
N MET A 1 90.40 8.56 4.77
CA MET A 1 89.59 8.27 3.58
C MET A 1 88.44 7.37 4.03
N LEU A 2 87.33 7.98 4.46
CA LEU A 2 86.15 7.32 5.02
C LEU A 2 85.15 7.05 3.90
N GLY A 3 84.62 5.83 3.87
CA GLY A 3 83.65 5.38 2.88
C GLY A 3 82.20 5.35 3.38
N ARG A 4 81.33 5.45 2.37
CA ARG A 4 80.00 4.82 2.19
C ARG A 4 78.73 5.46 2.77
N GLN A 5 77.83 5.71 1.80
CA GLN A 5 76.37 5.73 1.81
C GLN A 5 75.64 6.82 2.61
N LEU A 6 75.10 7.82 1.89
CA LEU A 6 73.79 8.40 2.22
C LEU A 6 73.00 8.70 0.94
N VAL A 7 71.79 8.16 0.92
CA VAL A 7 70.83 8.16 -0.18
C VAL A 7 70.09 9.51 -0.22
N TYR A 8 69.84 9.92 -1.46
CA TYR A 8 69.27 11.17 -1.95
C TYR A 8 67.88 11.47 -1.33
N TRP A 9 67.76 12.57 -0.59
CA TRP A 9 66.49 13.10 -0.09
C TRP A 9 65.82 14.00 -1.15
N HIS A 10 64.66 13.54 -1.59
CA HIS A 10 63.45 14.23 -2.06
C HIS A 10 63.57 15.65 -2.65
N LEU A 11 63.28 15.74 -3.96
CA LEU A 11 62.73 16.93 -4.60
C LEU A 11 61.40 17.31 -3.93
N LEU A 12 61.38 18.48 -3.28
CA LEU A 12 60.17 19.16 -2.83
C LEU A 12 59.40 19.69 -4.05
N ALA A 13 58.18 19.20 -4.22
CA ALA A 13 57.21 19.73 -5.16
C ALA A 13 56.73 21.13 -4.73
N LEU A 14 56.56 21.95 -5.75
CA LEU A 14 56.25 23.37 -5.76
C LEU A 14 54.80 23.72 -5.36
N LEU A 15 54.67 24.90 -4.73
CA LEU A 15 53.57 25.90 -4.80
C LEU A 15 52.34 25.77 -3.88
N PHE A 16 52.39 26.55 -2.79
CA PHE A 16 51.39 27.49 -2.24
C PHE A 16 49.88 27.35 -2.57
N LEU A 17 49.07 27.20 -1.51
CA LEU A 17 47.62 27.45 -1.32
C LEU A 17 47.20 28.93 -1.63
N PRO A 18 45.92 29.41 -1.60
CA PRO A 18 44.58 28.82 -1.33
C PRO A 18 43.46 29.27 -2.34
N PHE A 19 42.16 29.32 -1.93
CA PHE A 19 40.89 29.72 -2.62
C PHE A 19 40.08 28.52 -3.14
N CYS A 20 38.97 28.05 -2.55
CA CYS A 20 37.74 28.71 -2.06
C CYS A 20 37.04 29.53 -3.15
N LEU A 21 36.07 28.90 -3.83
CA LEU A 21 34.76 29.40 -4.29
C LEU A 21 34.29 28.58 -5.50
N CYS A 22 33.25 27.76 -5.32
CA CYS A 22 32.30 27.47 -6.39
C CYS A 22 30.94 27.22 -5.74
N GLN A 23 30.16 28.29 -5.63
CA GLN A 23 28.71 28.20 -5.50
C GLN A 23 28.17 28.00 -6.91
N ASP A 24 27.46 26.90 -7.16
CA ASP A 24 26.60 26.79 -8.33
C ASP A 24 25.28 27.49 -7.98
N GLU A 25 25.20 28.76 -8.38
CA GLU A 25 23.93 29.45 -8.60
C GLU A 25 23.26 28.85 -9.83
N TYR A 26 22.09 28.22 -9.67
CA TYR A 26 21.15 28.02 -10.78
C TYR A 26 19.95 28.93 -10.61
N MET A 27 19.76 29.74 -11.66
CA MET A 27 18.83 30.84 -11.79
C MET A 27 17.36 30.44 -11.57
N GLU A 28 16.71 31.26 -10.76
CA GLU A 28 15.27 31.38 -10.58
C GLU A 28 14.61 31.85 -11.88
N SER A 29 13.55 31.17 -12.33
CA SER A 29 12.68 31.66 -13.42
C SER A 29 11.30 32.02 -12.84
N PRO A 30 10.73 33.19 -13.16
CA PRO A 30 9.42 33.58 -12.66
C PRO A 30 8.35 32.98 -13.58
N GLN A 31 7.54 32.05 -13.06
CA GLN A 31 6.28 31.66 -13.70
C GLN A 31 5.10 32.17 -12.87
N THR A 32 4.36 33.04 -13.53
CA THR A 32 3.07 33.60 -13.15
C THR A 32 1.99 32.51 -13.00
N GLY A 33 1.22 32.59 -11.91
CA GLY A 33 -0.22 32.32 -11.91
C GLY A 33 -0.68 30.86 -11.85
N GLY A 34 -1.08 30.40 -10.67
CA GLY A 34 -1.94 29.23 -10.49
C GLY A 34 -1.96 28.76 -9.04
N LEU A 35 -3.09 28.92 -8.34
CA LEU A 35 -3.30 28.39 -6.99
C LEU A 35 -3.08 26.86 -6.96
N PRO A 36 -2.41 26.31 -5.94
CA PRO A 36 -2.50 24.88 -5.67
C PRO A 36 -3.91 24.56 -5.16
N PRO A 37 -4.55 23.45 -5.60
CA PRO A 37 -5.84 23.06 -5.05
C PRO A 37 -5.68 22.69 -3.58
N ASP A 38 -6.38 23.46 -2.76
CA ASP A 38 -6.66 23.27 -1.35
C ASP A 38 -7.06 21.82 -1.03
N CYS A 39 -6.16 21.05 -0.42
CA CYS A 39 -6.45 19.71 0.12
C CYS A 39 -6.96 19.74 1.57
N SER A 40 -7.47 20.88 2.05
CA SER A 40 -7.87 21.06 3.46
C SER A 40 -9.30 20.61 3.79
N LYS A 41 -9.95 19.80 2.95
CA LYS A 41 -11.33 19.32 3.21
C LYS A 41 -11.52 17.81 3.31
N CYS A 42 -10.46 17.00 3.24
CA CYS A 42 -10.59 15.54 3.29
C CYS A 42 -10.44 14.91 4.69
N CYS A 43 -10.21 15.70 5.74
CA CYS A 43 -9.98 15.16 7.09
C CYS A 43 -11.00 15.72 8.09
N HIS A 44 -12.26 15.31 7.96
CA HIS A 44 -13.13 15.14 9.12
C HIS A 44 -13.77 13.76 9.04
N GLY A 45 -13.32 12.88 9.94
CA GLY A 45 -13.90 11.57 10.15
C GLY A 45 -15.27 11.69 10.80
N ASP A 46 -16.15 10.78 10.41
CA ASP A 46 -17.11 10.08 11.27
C ASP A 46 -18.05 9.28 10.38
N TYR A 47 -17.63 8.10 9.88
CA TYR A 47 -18.58 7.19 9.22
C TYR A 47 -18.28 5.72 9.54
N SER A 48 -19.02 5.21 10.53
CA SER A 48 -19.43 3.82 10.59
C SER A 48 -20.18 3.45 9.30
N PHE A 49 -19.53 2.76 8.35
CA PHE A 49 -20.20 2.22 7.17
C PHE A 49 -20.26 0.70 7.24
N ARG A 50 -21.35 0.20 7.84
CA ARG A 50 -21.81 -1.17 7.62
C ARG A 50 -22.22 -1.25 6.15
N GLY A 51 -21.41 -1.90 5.31
CA GLY A 51 -21.68 -2.06 3.88
C GLY A 51 -22.98 -2.82 3.67
N TYR A 52 -24.04 -2.11 3.27
CA TYR A 52 -25.29 -2.72 2.86
C TYR A 52 -25.10 -3.38 1.48
N GLN A 53 -25.68 -4.57 1.33
CA GLN A 53 -25.82 -5.24 0.04
C GLN A 53 -26.56 -4.28 -0.93
N GLY A 54 -26.04 -4.12 -2.15
CA GLY A 54 -26.67 -3.27 -3.15
C GLY A 54 -28.12 -3.71 -3.43
N PRO A 55 -29.04 -2.76 -3.69
CA PRO A 55 -30.43 -3.10 -3.97
C PRO A 55 -30.55 -3.97 -5.23
N PRO A 56 -31.60 -4.81 -5.35
CA PRO A 56 -31.90 -5.51 -6.60
C PRO A 56 -32.02 -4.54 -7.78
N GLY A 57 -31.59 -4.98 -8.98
CA GLY A 57 -31.74 -4.20 -10.21
C GLY A 57 -33.21 -3.95 -10.59
N PRO A 58 -33.50 -2.92 -11.40
CA PRO A 58 -34.86 -2.59 -11.81
C PRO A 58 -35.50 -3.69 -12.70
N PRO A 59 -36.85 -3.78 -12.75
CA PRO A 59 -37.54 -4.66 -13.67
C PRO A 59 -37.21 -4.36 -15.15
N GLY A 60 -37.16 -5.39 -15.99
CA GLY A 60 -36.98 -5.23 -17.44
C GLY A 60 -38.18 -4.53 -18.12
N PRO A 61 -37.99 -4.00 -19.34
CA PRO A 61 -39.06 -3.33 -20.09
C PRO A 61 -40.18 -4.29 -20.53
N PRO A 62 -41.41 -3.79 -20.80
CA PRO A 62 -42.51 -4.61 -21.33
C PRO A 62 -42.17 -5.26 -22.69
N GLY A 63 -42.72 -6.44 -22.94
CA GLY A 63 -42.60 -7.13 -24.23
C GLY A 63 -43.33 -6.40 -25.37
N ILE A 64 -42.89 -6.65 -26.60
CA ILE A 64 -43.46 -6.07 -27.83
C ILE A 64 -44.89 -6.62 -28.06
N PRO A 65 -45.88 -5.80 -28.48
CA PRO A 65 -47.22 -6.28 -28.83
C PRO A 65 -47.21 -7.34 -29.94
N GLY A 66 -48.14 -8.31 -29.86
CA GLY A 66 -48.29 -9.33 -30.90
C GLY A 66 -48.79 -8.77 -32.23
N ASN A 67 -48.48 -9.47 -33.33
CA ASN A 67 -48.92 -9.09 -34.68
C ASN A 67 -50.45 -9.20 -34.83
N HIS A 68 -51.05 -8.33 -35.66
CA HIS A 68 -52.48 -8.38 -35.96
C HIS A 68 -52.83 -9.67 -36.72
N GLY A 69 -53.98 -10.27 -36.41
CA GLY A 69 -54.48 -11.46 -37.12
C GLY A 69 -54.86 -11.14 -38.57
N ASN A 70 -54.70 -12.13 -39.46
CA ASN A 70 -55.06 -12.00 -40.87
C ASN A 70 -56.59 -11.83 -41.04
N ASN A 71 -57.01 -10.96 -41.95
CA ASN A 71 -58.41 -10.80 -42.32
C ASN A 71 -58.97 -12.11 -42.91
N GLY A 72 -60.19 -12.49 -42.54
CA GLY A 72 -60.88 -13.67 -43.09
C GLY A 72 -61.10 -13.56 -44.59
N ASN A 73 -61.02 -14.69 -45.30
CA ASN A 73 -61.21 -14.75 -46.75
C ASN A 73 -62.66 -14.41 -47.13
N ASN A 74 -62.84 -13.66 -48.21
CA ASN A 74 -64.16 -13.37 -48.77
C ASN A 74 -64.87 -14.67 -49.21
N GLY A 75 -66.16 -14.79 -48.86
CA GLY A 75 -67.01 -15.89 -49.35
C GLY A 75 -67.17 -15.87 -50.87
N ALA A 76 -67.37 -17.03 -51.47
CA ALA A 76 -67.54 -17.20 -52.90
C ALA A 76 -68.84 -16.53 -53.43
N THR A 77 -68.77 -15.96 -54.64
CA THR A 77 -69.89 -15.28 -55.30
C THR A 77 -71.01 -16.26 -55.66
N GLY A 78 -72.22 -16.05 -55.12
CA GLY A 78 -73.42 -16.83 -55.46
C GLY A 78 -74.18 -16.27 -56.66
N HIS A 79 -74.86 -17.15 -57.40
CA HIS A 79 -75.75 -16.80 -58.52
C HIS A 79 -77.04 -16.08 -58.05
N GLU A 80 -77.58 -15.22 -58.92
CA GLU A 80 -78.67 -14.29 -58.64
C GLU A 80 -79.98 -14.98 -58.20
N GLY A 81 -80.42 -14.66 -56.99
CA GLY A 81 -81.67 -15.10 -56.37
C GLY A 81 -82.12 -14.10 -55.30
N ALA A 82 -83.42 -14.09 -54.95
CA ALA A 82 -84.07 -13.07 -54.14
C ALA A 82 -83.26 -12.62 -52.90
N LYS A 83 -83.21 -11.30 -52.66
CA LYS A 83 -82.39 -10.60 -51.66
C LYS A 83 -82.35 -11.33 -50.31
N GLY A 84 -81.28 -12.10 -50.08
CA GLY A 84 -81.03 -12.80 -48.82
C GLY A 84 -80.64 -11.83 -47.69
N GLU A 85 -80.95 -12.23 -46.46
CA GLU A 85 -80.57 -11.51 -45.25
C GLU A 85 -79.04 -11.33 -45.15
N LYS A 86 -78.61 -10.19 -44.63
CA LYS A 86 -77.19 -9.83 -44.51
C LYS A 86 -76.48 -10.88 -43.64
N GLY A 87 -75.47 -11.55 -44.19
CA GLY A 87 -74.72 -12.58 -43.46
C GLY A 87 -74.12 -12.07 -42.15
N ASP A 88 -74.13 -12.93 -41.14
CA ASP A 88 -73.62 -12.63 -39.80
C ASP A 88 -72.15 -12.19 -39.83
N LYS A 89 -71.80 -11.26 -38.94
CA LYS A 89 -70.44 -10.74 -38.79
C LYS A 89 -69.53 -11.88 -38.32
N GLY A 90 -68.44 -12.15 -39.04
CA GLY A 90 -67.47 -13.19 -38.66
C GLY A 90 -66.90 -12.98 -37.26
N ASP A 91 -66.61 -14.10 -36.59
CA ASP A 91 -66.12 -14.12 -35.21
C ASP A 91 -64.81 -13.34 -35.04
N LEU A 92 -64.61 -12.77 -33.85
CA LEU A 92 -63.38 -12.07 -33.50
C LEU A 92 -62.19 -13.05 -33.51
N GLY A 93 -61.10 -12.67 -34.15
CA GLY A 93 -59.88 -13.48 -34.18
C GLY A 93 -59.30 -13.77 -32.78
N PRO A 94 -58.53 -14.85 -32.60
CA PRO A 94 -57.98 -15.22 -31.31
C PRO A 94 -57.01 -14.16 -30.78
N ARG A 95 -56.94 -14.04 -29.45
CA ARG A 95 -55.99 -13.13 -28.77
C ARG A 95 -54.55 -13.57 -29.07
N GLY A 96 -53.70 -12.60 -29.44
CA GLY A 96 -52.28 -12.85 -29.71
C GLY A 96 -51.53 -13.43 -28.51
N GLU A 97 -50.45 -14.17 -28.79
CA GLU A 97 -49.63 -14.82 -27.77
C GLU A 97 -48.96 -13.82 -26.82
N ARG A 98 -48.69 -14.27 -25.59
CA ARG A 98 -47.96 -13.47 -24.59
C ARG A 98 -46.51 -13.28 -25.04
N GLY A 99 -46.02 -12.04 -24.98
CA GLY A 99 -44.62 -11.74 -25.28
C GLY A 99 -43.64 -12.55 -24.42
N GLN A 100 -42.46 -12.84 -24.97
CA GLN A 100 -41.41 -13.59 -24.27
C GLN A 100 -40.88 -12.83 -23.05
N HIS A 101 -40.36 -13.57 -22.07
CA HIS A 101 -39.70 -12.96 -20.91
C HIS A 101 -38.43 -12.23 -21.36
N GLY A 102 -38.18 -11.04 -20.78
CA GLY A 102 -36.94 -10.30 -21.05
C GLY A 102 -35.70 -11.08 -20.60
N PRO A 103 -34.52 -10.76 -21.16
CA PRO A 103 -33.28 -11.38 -20.73
C PRO A 103 -33.00 -11.07 -19.25
N LYS A 104 -32.35 -12.00 -18.56
CA LYS A 104 -31.87 -11.78 -17.19
C LYS A 104 -30.88 -10.61 -17.19
N GLY A 105 -31.02 -9.69 -16.23
CA GLY A 105 -30.07 -8.59 -16.05
C GLY A 105 -28.64 -9.08 -15.80
N GLU A 106 -27.66 -8.26 -16.15
CA GLU A 106 -26.25 -8.57 -15.95
C GLU A 106 -25.93 -8.75 -14.46
N LYS A 107 -24.96 -9.62 -14.16
CA LYS A 107 -24.47 -9.80 -12.80
C LYS A 107 -23.74 -8.51 -12.38
N GLY A 108 -24.08 -7.97 -11.21
CA GLY A 108 -23.32 -6.85 -10.64
C GLY A 108 -21.83 -7.19 -10.50
N TYR A 109 -20.97 -6.18 -10.62
CA TYR A 109 -19.54 -6.35 -10.42
C TYR A 109 -19.23 -6.89 -9.02
N PRO A 110 -18.18 -7.73 -8.86
CA PRO A 110 -17.68 -8.09 -7.54
C PRO A 110 -17.37 -6.83 -6.72
N GLY A 111 -17.71 -6.83 -5.43
CA GLY A 111 -17.24 -5.79 -4.52
C GLY A 111 -15.71 -5.79 -4.42
N ILE A 112 -15.12 -4.62 -4.16
CA ILE A 112 -13.70 -4.51 -3.85
C ILE A 112 -13.46 -5.28 -2.52
N PRO A 113 -12.55 -6.26 -2.46
CA PRO A 113 -12.22 -6.92 -1.21
C PRO A 113 -11.76 -5.88 -0.17
N PRO A 114 -12.03 -6.07 1.13
CA PRO A 114 -11.38 -5.26 2.15
C PRO A 114 -9.86 -5.43 1.99
N GLU A 115 -9.17 -4.34 1.64
CA GLU A 115 -7.72 -4.34 1.46
C GLU A 115 -7.08 -4.62 2.82
N LEU A 116 -6.36 -5.74 2.92
CA LEU A 116 -5.64 -6.09 4.13
C LEU A 116 -4.51 -5.09 4.34
N GLN A 117 -4.70 -4.14 5.25
CA GLN A 117 -3.70 -3.15 5.61
C GLN A 117 -2.91 -3.64 6.82
N ILE A 118 -1.58 -3.70 6.68
CA ILE A 118 -0.66 -4.10 7.74
C ILE A 118 0.50 -3.12 7.72
N ALA A 119 0.67 -2.38 8.81
CA ALA A 119 1.80 -1.49 8.98
C ALA A 119 2.06 -1.25 10.47
N PHE A 120 3.31 -1.09 10.85
CA PHE A 120 3.70 -0.62 12.17
C PHE A 120 4.85 0.38 12.07
N MET A 121 4.92 1.25 13.07
CA MET A 121 6.05 2.14 13.33
C MET A 121 6.16 2.31 14.83
N ALA A 122 7.37 2.10 15.35
CA ALA A 122 7.68 2.25 16.75
C ALA A 122 9.04 2.92 16.94
N SER A 123 9.24 3.56 18.08
CA SER A 123 10.47 4.27 18.44
C SER A 123 10.90 3.99 19.89
N LEU A 124 12.19 4.13 20.15
CA LEU A 124 12.73 4.04 21.50
C LEU A 124 12.42 5.33 22.27
N ALA A 125 11.66 5.24 23.37
CA ALA A 125 11.42 6.38 24.25
C ALA A 125 12.53 6.57 25.30
N THR A 126 13.36 5.55 25.50
CA THR A 126 14.49 5.53 26.45
C THR A 126 15.69 4.83 25.83
N HIS A 127 16.90 5.14 26.30
CA HIS A 127 18.11 4.46 25.89
C HIS A 127 18.00 2.93 26.08
N PHE A 128 18.65 2.19 25.17
CA PHE A 128 18.64 0.73 25.19
C PHE A 128 20.07 0.18 25.22
N THR A 129 20.38 -0.64 26.23
CA THR A 129 21.74 -1.14 26.50
C THR A 129 21.81 -2.66 26.73
N ASN A 130 20.68 -3.36 26.67
CA ASN A 130 20.63 -4.80 26.94
C ASN A 130 21.22 -5.59 25.75
N GLN A 131 22.45 -6.07 25.91
CA GLN A 131 23.15 -6.83 24.86
C GLN A 131 22.49 -8.16 24.54
N ASN A 132 22.63 -8.60 23.29
CA ASN A 132 22.10 -9.87 22.78
C ASN A 132 20.59 -10.09 22.99
N SER A 133 19.84 -9.02 23.27
CA SER A 133 18.40 -9.07 23.56
C SER A 133 17.57 -8.47 22.42
N GLY A 134 16.30 -8.85 22.33
CA GLY A 134 15.37 -8.19 21.41
C GLY A 134 15.18 -6.73 21.83
N ILE A 135 15.23 -5.82 20.87
CA ILE A 135 15.00 -4.40 21.12
C ILE A 135 13.50 -4.17 21.28
N ILE A 136 13.11 -3.60 22.41
CA ILE A 136 11.72 -3.30 22.74
C ILE A 136 11.47 -1.81 22.49
N PHE A 137 10.45 -1.50 21.72
CA PHE A 137 10.07 -0.14 21.36
C PHE A 137 8.88 0.30 22.21
N SER A 138 9.13 1.21 23.14
CA SER A 138 8.14 1.64 24.14
C SER A 138 7.20 2.75 23.64
N SER A 139 7.51 3.41 22.52
CA SER A 139 6.62 4.35 21.84
C SER A 139 6.16 3.73 20.53
N VAL A 140 4.84 3.59 20.34
CA VAL A 140 4.27 3.04 19.10
C VAL A 140 3.42 4.11 18.45
N GLU A 141 3.84 4.54 17.27
CA GLU A 141 3.14 5.57 16.49
C GLU A 141 2.05 4.97 15.61
N THR A 142 2.29 3.78 15.05
CA THR A 142 1.35 3.08 14.17
C THR A 142 1.39 1.58 14.45
N ASN A 143 0.23 0.92 14.49
CA ASN A 143 0.12 -0.54 14.58
C ASN A 143 -1.16 -1.05 13.89
N ILE A 144 -1.29 -0.80 12.59
CA ILE A 144 -2.44 -1.23 11.79
C ILE A 144 -2.47 -2.76 11.73
N GLY A 145 -3.56 -3.33 12.22
CA GLY A 145 -3.75 -4.77 12.33
C GLY A 145 -3.26 -5.39 13.64
N ASN A 146 -2.59 -4.63 14.51
CA ASN A 146 -2.07 -5.08 15.82
C ASN A 146 -1.13 -6.31 15.72
N PHE A 147 -0.31 -6.37 14.67
CA PHE A 147 0.62 -7.47 14.41
C PHE A 147 2.05 -7.20 14.90
N PHE A 148 2.32 -6.00 15.41
CA PHE A 148 3.53 -5.70 16.16
C PHE A 148 3.26 -5.82 17.67
N ASP A 149 3.93 -6.78 18.31
CA ASP A 149 3.89 -6.99 19.75
C ASP A 149 4.85 -6.03 20.46
N VAL A 150 4.26 -5.07 21.16
CA VAL A 150 4.96 -4.01 21.89
C VAL A 150 5.75 -4.55 23.08
N MET A 151 5.32 -5.67 23.67
CA MET A 151 6.00 -6.24 24.85
C MET A 151 7.30 -6.93 24.47
N THR A 152 7.40 -7.45 23.23
CA THR A 152 8.54 -8.22 22.75
C THR A 152 9.34 -7.52 21.65
N GLY A 153 8.80 -6.47 21.03
CA GLY A 153 9.38 -5.78 19.88
C GLY A 153 9.32 -6.61 18.58
N ARG A 154 8.42 -7.60 18.52
CA ARG A 154 8.33 -8.55 17.40
C ARG A 154 7.14 -8.25 16.51
N PHE A 155 7.35 -8.30 15.21
CA PHE A 155 6.29 -8.31 14.21
C PHE A 155 5.99 -9.75 13.79
N GLY A 156 4.73 -10.16 13.86
CA GLY A 156 4.26 -11.47 13.37
C GLY A 156 3.50 -11.32 12.05
N ALA A 157 3.94 -12.00 10.99
CA ALA A 157 3.30 -11.93 9.67
C ALA A 157 1.92 -12.64 9.68
N PRO A 158 0.81 -11.92 9.51
CA PRO A 158 -0.53 -12.54 9.57
C PRO A 158 -0.91 -13.31 8.30
N VAL A 159 -0.24 -13.00 7.18
CA VAL A 159 -0.45 -13.60 5.87
C VAL A 159 0.90 -13.84 5.19
N SER A 160 0.92 -14.75 4.23
CA SER A 160 2.08 -14.93 3.37
C SER A 160 2.17 -13.77 2.38
N GLY A 161 3.30 -13.10 2.32
CA GLY A 161 3.43 -11.88 1.53
C GLY A 161 4.85 -11.37 1.43
N VAL A 162 5.01 -10.28 0.69
CA VAL A 162 6.25 -9.52 0.64
C VAL A 162 6.10 -8.29 1.51
N TYR A 163 7.02 -8.11 2.45
CA TYR A 163 7.01 -7.06 3.46
C TYR A 163 8.24 -6.17 3.29
N PHE A 164 8.08 -4.87 3.55
CA PHE A 164 9.19 -3.95 3.66
C PHE A 164 9.43 -3.63 5.13
N PHE A 165 10.70 -3.65 5.55
CA PHE A 165 11.15 -3.25 6.87
C PHE A 165 12.23 -2.20 6.76
N THR A 166 12.20 -1.23 7.66
CA THR A 166 13.19 -0.18 7.77
C THR A 166 13.46 0.11 9.23
N PHE A 167 14.72 0.35 9.56
CA PHE A 167 15.07 0.85 10.87
C PHE A 167 16.20 1.86 10.77
N SER A 168 16.13 2.86 11.63
CA SER A 168 17.16 3.89 11.81
C SER A 168 17.49 3.96 13.28
N MET A 169 18.77 3.93 13.62
CA MET A 169 19.24 3.82 15.00
C MET A 169 20.28 4.89 15.25
N MET A 170 20.12 5.61 16.35
CA MET A 170 21.13 6.53 16.83
C MET A 170 22.00 5.82 17.87
N LYS A 171 23.31 5.79 17.62
CA LYS A 171 24.31 5.31 18.58
C LYS A 171 24.33 6.26 19.79
N HIS A 172 24.36 5.70 21.01
CA HIS A 172 24.56 6.51 22.21
C HIS A 172 25.99 7.07 22.28
N GLU A 173 26.15 8.26 22.84
CA GLU A 173 27.45 8.95 22.90
C GLU A 173 28.49 8.28 23.80
N ASP A 174 28.04 7.50 24.80
CA ASP A 174 28.92 6.80 25.75
C ASP A 174 29.65 5.58 25.18
N VAL A 175 29.23 5.09 24.01
CA VAL A 175 29.81 3.92 23.35
C VAL A 175 30.50 4.32 22.04
N GLU A 176 31.49 3.55 21.62
CA GLU A 176 32.20 3.80 20.35
C GLU A 176 31.55 3.09 19.17
N GLU A 177 30.92 1.95 19.42
CA GLU A 177 30.31 1.11 18.40
C GLU A 177 28.91 0.66 18.80
N VAL A 178 28.09 0.39 17.79
CA VAL A 178 26.81 -0.31 17.96
C VAL A 178 26.57 -1.31 16.85
N TYR A 179 26.06 -2.48 17.22
CA TYR A 179 25.61 -3.53 16.30
C TYR A 179 24.13 -3.82 16.53
N VAL A 180 23.35 -3.83 15.45
CA VAL A 180 21.93 -4.22 15.46
C VAL A 180 21.68 -5.22 14.35
N TYR A 181 20.87 -6.23 14.63
CA TYR A 181 20.52 -7.29 13.67
C TYR A 181 19.03 -7.28 13.40
N LEU A 182 18.65 -7.32 12.11
CA LEU A 182 17.30 -7.70 11.72
C LEU A 182 17.20 -9.22 11.73
N MET A 183 16.29 -9.75 12.53
CA MET A 183 16.08 -11.18 12.74
C MET A 183 14.83 -11.64 11.99
N HIS A 184 14.88 -12.83 11.39
CA HIS A 184 13.73 -13.56 10.83
C HIS A 184 13.74 -14.99 11.38
N ASN A 185 12.72 -15.35 12.15
CA ASN A 185 12.60 -16.67 12.80
C ASN A 185 13.89 -17.14 13.52
N GLY A 186 14.61 -16.20 14.13
CA GLY A 186 15.84 -16.46 14.89
C GLY A 186 17.13 -16.40 14.09
N ASN A 187 17.05 -16.29 12.76
CA ASN A 187 18.22 -16.11 11.90
C ASN A 187 18.47 -14.62 11.65
N THR A 188 19.74 -14.23 11.62
CA THR A 188 20.13 -12.88 11.19
C THR A 188 19.93 -12.77 9.69
N VAL A 189 19.13 -11.80 9.25
CA VAL A 189 18.95 -11.46 7.84
C VAL A 189 20.05 -10.47 7.40
N PHE A 190 20.12 -9.32 8.08
CA PHE A 190 21.11 -8.28 7.84
C PHE A 190 21.52 -7.63 9.16
N SER A 191 22.67 -6.95 9.13
CA SER A 191 23.22 -6.21 10.25
C SER A 191 23.39 -4.73 9.93
N MET A 192 23.30 -3.90 10.96
CA MET A 192 23.74 -2.53 10.97
C MET A 192 24.90 -2.41 11.94
N TYR A 193 25.95 -1.73 11.51
CA TYR A 193 27.10 -1.37 12.33
C TYR A 193 27.33 0.13 12.19
N SER A 194 27.56 0.80 13.31
CA SER A 194 28.02 2.19 13.34
C SER A 194 29.17 2.28 14.33
N TYR A 195 30.17 3.09 13.96
CA TYR A 195 31.31 3.42 14.80
C TYR A 195 31.54 4.93 14.76
N GLU A 196 31.68 5.52 15.95
CA GLU A 196 32.05 6.92 16.11
C GLU A 196 32.66 7.13 17.50
N THR A 197 33.60 8.06 17.61
CA THR A 197 34.25 8.45 18.86
C THR A 197 33.26 8.76 19.99
N LYS A 198 33.66 8.50 21.24
CA LYS A 198 32.85 8.81 22.42
C LYS A 198 32.57 10.31 22.54
N GLY A 199 31.39 10.66 23.04
CA GLY A 199 30.90 12.05 23.10
C GLY A 199 30.32 12.56 21.78
N LYS A 200 30.20 11.68 20.77
CA LYS A 200 29.51 11.96 19.53
C LYS A 200 28.47 10.89 19.24
N SER A 201 27.34 11.34 18.72
CA SER A 201 26.27 10.48 18.20
C SER A 201 26.38 10.35 16.69
N ASP A 202 26.05 9.18 16.19
CA ASP A 202 25.88 8.91 14.76
C ASP A 202 24.54 8.19 14.56
N THR A 203 23.95 8.34 13.38
CA THR A 203 22.72 7.64 13.01
C THR A 203 22.98 6.76 11.80
N SER A 204 22.62 5.49 11.92
CA SER A 204 22.74 4.52 10.85
C SER A 204 21.41 3.83 10.60
N SER A 205 21.15 3.46 9.36
CA SER A 205 19.91 2.83 8.95
C SER A 205 20.15 1.65 8.02
N ASN A 206 19.23 0.70 8.02
CA ASN A 206 19.20 -0.37 7.03
C ASN A 206 17.74 -0.78 6.74
N HIS A 207 17.53 -1.43 5.61
CA HIS A 207 16.20 -1.77 5.09
C HIS A 207 16.21 -3.17 4.48
N ALA A 208 15.07 -3.84 4.50
CA ALA A 208 14.92 -5.17 3.94
C ALA A 208 13.56 -5.34 3.28
N VAL A 209 13.54 -6.01 2.12
CA VAL A 209 12.33 -6.57 1.53
C VAL A 209 12.36 -8.07 1.77
N LEU A 210 11.39 -8.59 2.52
CA LEU A 210 11.34 -10.00 2.92
C LEU A 210 10.07 -10.65 2.41
N LYS A 211 10.22 -11.84 1.82
CA LYS A 211 9.09 -12.74 1.61
C LYS A 211 8.87 -13.53 2.90
N LEU A 212 7.73 -13.34 3.55
CA LEU A 212 7.37 -14.01 4.80
C LEU A 212 6.22 -14.98 4.56
N ALA A 213 6.25 -16.11 5.26
CA ALA A 213 5.10 -16.99 5.40
C ALA A 213 4.22 -16.52 6.58
N LYS A 214 2.93 -16.87 6.54
CA LYS A 214 2.05 -16.67 7.69
C LYS A 214 2.64 -17.32 8.95
N GLY A 215 2.76 -16.52 10.01
CA GLY A 215 3.32 -16.94 11.30
C GLY A 215 4.82 -16.67 11.47
N ASP A 216 5.51 -16.21 10.42
CA ASP A 216 6.90 -15.77 10.54
C ASP A 216 7.02 -14.53 11.44
N GLU A 217 8.10 -14.48 12.21
CA GLU A 217 8.41 -13.35 13.09
C GLU A 217 9.63 -12.56 12.59
N VAL A 218 9.55 -11.24 12.68
CA VAL A 218 10.63 -10.30 12.38
C VAL A 218 10.82 -9.34 13.55
N TRP A 219 12.07 -9.14 13.99
CA TRP A 219 12.39 -8.21 15.07
C TRP A 219 13.83 -7.69 14.98
N LEU A 220 14.16 -6.66 15.75
CA LEU A 220 15.54 -6.22 15.90
C LEU A 220 16.17 -6.80 17.17
N ARG A 221 17.41 -7.25 17.05
CA ARG A 221 18.21 -7.74 18.18
C ARG A 221 19.44 -6.85 18.35
N MET A 222 19.68 -6.44 19.59
CA MET A 222 20.87 -5.73 19.98
C MET A 222 22.07 -6.67 19.98
N GLY A 223 23.17 -6.26 19.37
CA GLY A 223 24.44 -6.98 19.36
C GLY A 223 25.35 -6.53 20.50
N ASN A 224 26.11 -5.46 20.22
CA ASN A 224 26.98 -4.75 21.15
C ASN A 224 26.65 -3.25 21.13
N GLY A 225 27.01 -2.50 22.20
CA GLY A 225 26.92 -1.04 22.24
C GLY A 225 25.71 -0.49 23.00
N ALA A 226 25.24 0.70 22.63
CA ALA A 226 24.08 1.33 23.24
C ALA A 226 23.35 2.20 22.23
N LEU A 227 22.02 2.22 22.32
CA LEU A 227 21.16 3.01 21.45
C LEU A 227 20.58 4.19 22.21
N HIS A 228 20.54 5.33 21.53
CA HIS A 228 19.89 6.53 22.01
C HIS A 228 18.38 6.43 21.82
N GLY A 229 17.61 6.80 22.85
CA GLY A 229 16.16 6.80 22.81
C GLY A 229 15.62 7.90 23.72
N ASP A 230 14.74 8.73 23.17
CA ASP A 230 14.12 9.86 23.84
C ASP A 230 12.80 10.24 23.12
N HIS A 231 12.17 11.34 23.56
CA HIS A 231 10.93 11.85 22.98
C HIS A 231 11.09 12.40 21.55
N GLN A 232 12.32 12.55 21.03
CA GLN A 232 12.60 13.03 19.67
C GLN A 232 12.64 11.90 18.65
N ARG A 233 12.59 10.62 19.09
CA ARG A 233 12.40 9.44 18.24
C ARG A 233 13.52 9.21 17.23
N PHE A 234 14.77 9.37 17.64
CA PHE A 234 15.92 9.13 16.76
C PHE A 234 16.13 7.67 16.37
N SER A 235 15.71 6.73 17.23
CA SER A 235 15.81 5.29 16.97
C SER A 235 14.42 4.71 16.71
N THR A 236 14.19 4.23 15.48
CA THR A 236 12.89 3.82 14.95
C THR A 236 12.95 2.47 14.23
N PHE A 237 11.84 1.74 14.27
CA PHE A 237 11.63 0.53 13.49
C PHE A 237 10.22 0.54 12.91
N ALA A 238 10.11 0.30 11.61
CA ALA A 238 8.86 0.29 10.90
C ALA A 238 8.82 -0.84 9.86
N GLY A 239 7.61 -1.26 9.52
CA GLY A 239 7.40 -2.20 8.44
C GLY A 239 5.94 -2.28 8.01
N PHE A 240 5.71 -2.74 6.79
CA PHE A 240 4.38 -2.87 6.20
C PHE A 240 4.33 -3.96 5.12
N LEU A 241 3.13 -4.46 4.85
CA LEU A 241 2.86 -5.38 3.75
C LEU A 241 2.90 -4.61 2.42
N LEU A 242 3.70 -5.08 1.45
CA LEU A 242 3.66 -4.59 0.07
C LEU A 242 2.56 -5.26 -0.74
N PHE A 243 2.54 -6.60 -0.71
CA PHE A 243 1.50 -7.40 -1.38
C PHE A 243 1.47 -8.82 -0.83
N GLU A 244 0.28 -9.41 -0.83
CA GLU A 244 0.08 -10.82 -0.47
C GLU A 244 0.63 -11.75 -1.56
N THR A 245 1.15 -12.90 -1.14
CA THR A 245 1.55 -13.99 -2.05
C THR A 245 0.63 -15.18 -1.82
N LYS A 246 0.08 -15.72 -2.90
CA LYS A 246 -0.78 -16.91 -2.88
C LYS A 246 0.01 -18.20 -2.70
#